data_AF-A0A4R7W3C9-F1
#
_entry.id   AF-A0A4R7W3C9-F1
#
_cell.length_a   1.000
_cell.length_b   1.000
_cell.length_c   1.000
_cell.angle_alpha   90.00
_cell.angle_beta   90.00
_cell.angle_gamma   90.00
#
_symmetry.space_group_name_H-M   'P 1'
#
loop_
_entity.id
_entity.type
_entity.pdbx_description
1 polymer ?
#
loop_
_entity_poly.entity_id
_entity_poly.type
_entity_poly.pdbx_seq_one_letter_code
_entity_poly.pdbx_strand_id
1 'polypeptide(L)'
;MRTVLSRTGLLVGAVTLALATTAGPTVAAPDHTADVATGARTITITTEGIPAAVLRAAAEQAPRQTPLAGHATTRGVDVVITCPISSDYPHKSTTTPGAVDGKAKTSCDAPVPDLRAQGELYRYLDGYGFTLVGIGSLDYQFNSTGPVSSAAFDLCWSTPQYYYTRGIHSVVFPPNFTPQSASGTTQSPVIQVTC
;
A
#
# COMPACT_ATOMS: atom_id res chain seq x y z
N MET A 1 -33.92 -81.54 8.40
CA MET A 1 -32.91 -82.14 7.49
C MET A 1 -31.57 -81.47 7.71
N ARG A 2 -30.50 -82.21 7.45
CA ARG A 2 -29.12 -82.07 7.95
C ARG A 2 -28.40 -80.75 7.61
N THR A 3 -27.62 -80.31 8.60
CA THR A 3 -26.31 -79.64 8.62
C THR A 3 -25.49 -79.68 7.32
N VAL A 4 -24.79 -78.58 6.98
CA VAL A 4 -23.31 -78.53 6.76
C VAL A 4 -22.79 -77.11 7.06
N LEU A 5 -21.91 -77.02 8.06
CA LEU A 5 -20.95 -75.94 8.32
C LEU A 5 -19.83 -76.03 7.26
N SER A 6 -19.38 -74.90 6.70
CA SER A 6 -18.04 -74.83 6.11
C SER A 6 -17.31 -73.56 6.55
N ARG A 7 -16.21 -73.80 7.26
CA ARG A 7 -15.21 -72.83 7.71
C ARG A 7 -14.11 -72.74 6.65
N THR A 8 -13.82 -71.54 6.17
CA THR A 8 -12.56 -71.15 5.52
C THR A 8 -12.59 -69.63 5.39
N GLY A 9 -11.59 -68.83 5.71
CA GLY A 9 -10.23 -69.03 6.17
C GLY A 9 -9.66 -67.62 6.19
N LEU A 10 -9.21 -67.19 7.37
CA LEU A 10 -8.69 -65.86 7.65
C LEU A 10 -7.31 -65.69 6.97
N LEU A 11 -7.17 -64.71 6.08
CA LEU A 11 -5.87 -64.19 5.65
C LEU A 11 -5.89 -62.68 5.82
N VAL A 12 -5.40 -62.23 6.98
CA VAL A 12 -5.08 -60.84 7.27
C VAL A 12 -3.74 -60.54 6.59
N GLY A 13 -3.80 -59.99 5.38
CA GLY A 13 -2.65 -59.37 4.73
C GLY A 13 -2.46 -57.96 5.26
N ALA A 14 -1.49 -57.78 6.15
CA ALA A 14 -1.05 -56.46 6.58
C ALA A 14 -0.33 -55.77 5.41
N VAL A 15 -1.03 -54.85 4.73
CA VAL A 15 -0.41 -53.91 3.80
C VAL A 15 0.11 -52.73 4.62
N THR A 16 1.39 -52.80 5.00
CA THR A 16 2.16 -51.62 5.44
C THR A 16 2.39 -50.73 4.23
N LEU A 17 1.51 -49.73 4.04
CA LEU A 17 1.79 -48.62 3.15
C LEU A 17 2.74 -47.67 3.89
N ALA A 18 4.00 -47.68 3.50
CA ALA A 18 4.98 -46.71 3.97
C ALA A 18 4.55 -45.32 3.50
N LEU A 19 4.17 -44.45 4.45
CA LEU A 19 4.09 -43.01 4.18
C LEU A 19 5.52 -42.53 3.92
N ALA A 20 5.85 -42.33 2.65
CA ALA A 20 7.00 -41.54 2.27
C ALA A 20 6.74 -40.08 2.69
N THR A 21 7.27 -39.69 3.84
CA THR A 21 7.42 -38.28 4.20
C THR A 21 8.47 -37.68 3.26
N THR A 22 8.03 -37.16 2.12
CA THR A 22 8.84 -36.23 1.35
C THR A 22 8.96 -34.96 2.18
N ALA A 23 10.09 -34.81 2.87
CA ALA A 23 10.52 -33.51 3.37
C ALA A 23 10.69 -32.61 2.15
N GLY A 24 9.64 -31.86 1.81
CA GLY A 24 9.72 -30.81 0.80
C GLY A 24 10.77 -29.79 1.24
N PRO A 25 11.55 -29.22 0.32
CA PRO A 25 12.44 -28.13 0.66
C PRO A 25 11.60 -27.00 1.29
N THR A 26 11.91 -26.64 2.53
CA THR A 26 11.53 -25.35 3.10
C THR A 26 12.18 -24.30 2.21
N VAL A 27 11.42 -23.78 1.25
CA VAL A 27 11.77 -22.56 0.55
C VAL A 27 11.75 -21.48 1.62
N ALA A 28 12.93 -21.03 2.04
CA ALA A 28 13.04 -19.83 2.83
C ALA A 28 12.30 -18.73 2.06
N ALA A 29 11.24 -18.19 2.65
CA ALA A 29 10.55 -17.04 2.09
C ALA A 29 11.61 -15.96 1.89
N PRO A 30 11.72 -15.35 0.70
CA PRO A 30 12.64 -14.23 0.53
C PRO A 30 12.25 -13.15 1.52
N ASP A 31 13.18 -12.77 2.38
CA ASP A 31 13.10 -11.51 3.13
C ASP A 31 13.00 -10.41 2.07
N HIS A 32 11.80 -9.85 1.93
CA HIS A 32 11.56 -8.71 1.05
C HIS A 32 12.05 -7.44 1.74
N THR A 33 13.37 -7.31 1.89
CA THR A 33 14.00 -6.04 2.22
C THR A 33 14.02 -5.17 0.97
N ALA A 34 13.05 -4.26 0.87
CA ALA A 34 13.13 -3.16 -0.07
C ALA A 34 14.13 -2.12 0.49
N ASP A 35 15.35 -2.13 -0.04
CA ASP A 35 16.34 -1.09 0.25
C ASP A 35 15.95 0.21 -0.48
N VAL A 36 15.38 1.15 0.27
CA VAL A 36 15.18 2.53 -0.20
C VAL A 36 16.22 3.41 0.50
N ALA A 37 17.32 3.66 -0.21
CA ALA A 37 18.41 4.49 0.26
C ALA A 37 18.03 5.99 0.28
N THR A 38 17.45 6.46 1.38
CA THR A 38 17.76 7.75 2.07
C THR A 38 16.92 7.83 3.35
N GLY A 39 17.47 7.39 4.48
CA GLY A 39 16.84 7.57 5.81
C GLY A 39 15.56 6.74 6.07
N ALA A 40 15.27 5.72 5.27
CA ALA A 40 14.09 4.87 5.45
C ALA A 40 14.19 4.06 6.75
N ARG A 41 13.26 4.27 7.68
CA ARG A 41 13.00 3.29 8.75
C ARG A 41 12.58 1.98 8.08
N THR A 42 13.34 0.91 8.30
CA THR A 42 12.93 -0.45 7.93
C THR A 42 11.69 -0.80 8.76
N ILE A 43 10.52 -0.84 8.12
CA ILE A 43 9.29 -1.33 8.76
C ILE A 43 9.25 -2.83 8.51
N THR A 44 9.56 -3.63 9.53
CA THR A 44 9.33 -5.07 9.49
C THR A 44 7.83 -5.32 9.60
N ILE A 45 7.20 -5.73 8.50
CA ILE A 45 5.80 -6.14 8.48
C ILE A 45 5.75 -7.59 8.96
N THR A 46 5.20 -7.84 10.14
CA THR A 46 4.86 -9.20 10.57
C THR A 46 3.75 -9.73 9.65
N THR A 47 4.05 -10.77 8.88
CA THR A 47 3.13 -11.37 7.89
C THR A 47 2.23 -12.47 8.47
N GLU A 48 2.39 -12.78 9.76
CA GLU A 48 1.61 -13.79 10.45
C GLU A 48 0.13 -13.40 10.50
N GLY A 49 -0.75 -14.31 10.06
CA GLY A 49 -2.20 -14.08 10.00
C GLY A 49 -2.70 -13.29 8.78
N ILE A 50 -1.81 -12.77 7.92
CA ILE A 50 -2.20 -12.09 6.68
C ILE A 50 -2.49 -13.14 5.59
N PRO A 51 -3.64 -13.12 4.91
CA PRO A 51 -3.93 -14.02 3.80
C PRO A 51 -2.85 -13.96 2.72
N ALA A 52 -2.40 -15.11 2.21
CA ALA A 52 -1.34 -15.18 1.19
C ALA A 52 -1.68 -14.37 -0.07
N ALA A 53 -2.97 -14.29 -0.43
CA ALA A 53 -3.43 -13.50 -1.56
C ALA A 53 -3.26 -11.98 -1.35
N VAL A 54 -3.37 -11.51 -0.10
CA VAL A 54 -3.05 -10.12 0.28
C VAL A 54 -1.56 -9.88 0.19
N LEU A 55 -0.72 -10.78 0.72
CA LEU A 55 0.74 -10.63 0.66
C LEU A 55 1.24 -10.56 -0.79
N ARG A 56 0.72 -11.43 -1.66
CA ARG A 56 1.05 -11.41 -3.09
C ARG A 56 0.63 -10.10 -3.75
N ALA A 57 -0.60 -9.64 -3.50
CA ALA A 57 -1.09 -8.38 -4.05
C ALA A 57 -0.32 -7.17 -3.50
N ALA A 58 0.06 -7.20 -2.21
CA ALA A 58 0.82 -6.13 -1.57
C ALA A 58 2.25 -6.02 -2.11
N ALA A 59 2.87 -7.14 -2.51
CA ALA A 59 4.19 -7.14 -3.13
C ALA A 59 4.21 -6.36 -4.47
N GLU A 60 3.09 -6.32 -5.18
CA GLU A 60 2.94 -5.50 -6.40
C GLU A 60 2.78 -4.00 -6.06
N GLN A 61 2.38 -3.69 -4.83
CA GLN A 61 2.08 -2.35 -4.33
C GLN A 61 3.27 -1.76 -3.56
N ALA A 62 4.43 -1.67 -4.23
CA ALA A 62 5.60 -1.03 -3.65
C ALA A 62 5.34 0.46 -3.35
N PRO A 63 5.78 0.99 -2.20
CA PRO A 63 5.79 2.43 -1.95
C PRO A 63 6.54 3.14 -3.07
N ARG A 64 5.89 4.13 -3.67
CA ARG A 64 6.47 4.96 -4.74
C ARG A 64 6.33 6.40 -4.32
N GLN A 65 7.36 7.19 -4.59
CA GLN A 65 7.33 8.63 -4.45
C GLN A 65 8.08 9.25 -5.61
N THR A 66 7.44 10.16 -6.33
CA THR A 66 8.10 10.97 -7.36
C THR A 66 8.46 12.33 -6.75
N PRO A 67 9.75 12.65 -6.55
CA PRO A 67 10.13 13.99 -6.08
C PRO A 67 9.59 15.08 -7.02
N LEU A 68 9.07 16.16 -6.45
CA LEU A 68 8.64 17.35 -7.19
C LEU A 68 9.62 18.48 -6.88
N ALA A 69 10.35 18.93 -7.89
CA ALA A 69 11.26 20.07 -7.74
C ALA A 69 11.28 20.90 -9.03
N GLY A 70 11.47 22.20 -8.86
CA GLY A 70 11.71 23.15 -9.92
C GLY A 70 13.04 23.84 -9.68
N HIS A 71 13.77 24.14 -10.75
CA HIS A 71 15.05 24.86 -10.68
C HIS A 71 15.00 26.11 -11.56
N ALA A 72 15.60 27.20 -11.08
CA ALA A 72 15.83 28.41 -11.86
C ALA A 72 17.23 28.96 -11.56
N THR A 73 17.90 29.51 -12.57
CA THR A 73 19.13 30.27 -12.38
C THR A 73 18.82 31.77 -12.47
N THR A 74 19.00 32.50 -11.37
CA THR A 74 18.75 33.94 -11.28
C THR A 74 20.04 34.68 -10.94
N ARG A 75 20.50 35.56 -11.84
CA ARG A 75 21.76 36.32 -11.66
C ARG A 75 22.99 35.44 -11.35
N GLY A 76 23.04 34.24 -11.96
CA GLY A 76 24.11 33.28 -11.73
C GLY A 76 24.00 32.47 -10.43
N VAL A 77 22.89 32.60 -9.69
CA VAL A 77 22.60 31.80 -8.49
C VAL A 77 21.53 30.77 -8.83
N ASP A 78 21.79 29.52 -8.49
CA ASP A 78 20.80 28.44 -8.61
C ASP A 78 19.82 28.48 -7.44
N VAL A 79 18.54 28.50 -7.78
CA VAL A 79 17.41 28.44 -6.84
C VAL A 79 16.62 27.18 -7.15
N VAL A 80 16.42 26.36 -6.13
CA VAL A 80 15.61 25.13 -6.21
C VAL A 80 14.43 25.28 -5.27
N ILE A 81 13.23 24.97 -5.77
CA ILE A 81 12.04 24.80 -4.94
C ILE A 81 11.77 23.31 -4.86
N THR A 82 11.81 22.75 -3.66
CA THR A 82 11.51 21.34 -3.40
C THR A 82 10.12 21.22 -2.79
N CYS A 83 9.30 20.36 -3.38
CA CYS A 83 7.95 20.11 -2.94
C CYS A 83 7.81 18.68 -2.40
N PRO A 84 8.01 18.45 -1.08
CA PRO A 84 7.76 17.15 -0.49
C PRO A 84 6.28 16.75 -0.63
N ILE A 85 6.10 15.50 -1.07
CA ILE A 85 4.81 14.84 -1.22
C ILE A 85 4.76 13.60 -0.34
N SER A 86 3.58 13.28 0.19
CA SER A 86 3.39 12.07 0.99
C SER A 86 1.95 11.55 0.91
N SER A 87 1.81 10.26 1.19
CA SER A 87 0.53 9.63 1.51
C SER A 87 0.59 9.09 2.93
N ASP A 88 -0.40 9.43 3.75
CA ASP A 88 -0.57 8.88 5.08
C ASP A 88 -1.02 7.41 4.98
N TYR A 89 -0.62 6.63 5.99
CA TYR A 89 -1.15 5.29 6.20
C TYR A 89 -2.67 5.35 6.45
N PRO A 90 -3.47 4.49 5.79
CA PRO A 90 -4.89 4.34 6.10
C PRO A 90 -5.13 4.12 7.61
N HIS A 91 -6.07 4.83 8.21
CA HIS A 91 -6.37 4.65 9.63
C HIS A 91 -7.85 4.85 9.91
N LYS A 92 -8.30 4.41 11.09
CA LYS A 92 -9.63 4.74 11.57
C LYS A 92 -9.75 6.25 11.69
N SER A 93 -10.71 6.82 10.98
CA SER A 93 -10.87 8.26 10.91
C SER A 93 -11.25 8.82 12.28
N THR A 94 -10.56 9.89 12.65
CA THR A 94 -10.83 10.66 13.88
C THR A 94 -11.87 11.76 13.66
N THR A 95 -12.15 12.11 12.40
CA THR A 95 -13.08 13.18 12.03
C THR A 95 -14.39 12.66 11.44
N THR A 96 -14.38 11.44 10.90
CA THR A 96 -15.54 10.81 10.27
C THR A 96 -15.82 9.47 10.97
N PRO A 97 -16.73 9.45 11.97
CA PRO A 97 -17.05 8.22 12.69
C PRO A 97 -17.45 7.07 11.76
N GLY A 98 -16.89 5.88 12.00
CA GLY A 98 -17.20 4.69 11.20
C GLY A 98 -16.50 4.63 9.83
N ALA A 99 -15.49 5.48 9.58
CA ALA A 99 -14.73 5.47 8.34
C ALA A 99 -13.26 5.10 8.54
N VAL A 100 -12.64 4.57 7.48
CA VAL A 100 -11.19 4.57 7.30
C VAL A 100 -10.84 5.74 6.40
N ASP A 101 -9.79 6.49 6.73
CA ASP A 101 -9.28 7.56 5.85
C ASP A 101 -7.80 7.40 5.51
N GLY A 102 -7.48 7.80 4.29
CA GLY A 102 -6.14 7.94 3.76
C GLY A 102 -5.97 9.33 3.17
N LYS A 103 -4.81 9.97 3.40
CA LYS A 103 -4.57 11.36 2.99
C LYS A 103 -3.38 11.48 2.07
N ALA A 104 -3.51 12.30 1.04
CA ALA A 104 -2.38 12.84 0.28
C ALA A 104 -2.02 14.21 0.85
N LYS A 105 -0.72 14.54 0.91
CA LYS A 105 -0.20 15.84 1.33
C LYS A 105 0.87 16.33 0.35
N THR A 106 0.76 17.59 -0.05
CA THR A 106 1.77 18.31 -0.85
C THR A 106 2.15 19.58 -0.11
N SER A 107 3.44 19.85 0.01
CA SER A 107 4.00 21.11 0.54
C SER A 107 5.24 21.49 -0.25
N CYS A 108 5.68 22.75 -0.18
CA CYS A 108 6.89 23.26 -0.82
C CYS A 108 7.69 24.13 0.15
N ASP A 109 9.01 24.18 -0.03
CA ASP A 109 9.93 25.02 0.75
C ASP A 109 9.83 26.52 0.41
N ALA A 110 9.18 26.86 -0.70
CA ALA A 110 8.84 28.22 -1.10
C ALA A 110 7.40 28.30 -1.68
N PRO A 111 6.75 29.48 -1.64
CA PRO A 111 5.42 29.65 -2.22
C PRO A 111 5.42 29.36 -3.72
N VAL A 112 4.44 28.58 -4.18
CA VAL A 112 4.24 28.27 -5.60
C VAL A 112 2.90 28.80 -6.09
N PRO A 113 2.79 29.21 -7.36
CA PRO A 113 1.54 29.69 -7.94
C PRO A 113 0.33 28.76 -7.74
N ASP A 114 0.52 27.45 -7.90
CA ASP A 114 -0.54 26.45 -7.78
C ASP A 114 0.02 25.17 -7.16
N LEU A 115 -0.61 24.71 -6.09
CA LEU A 115 -0.25 23.54 -5.31
C LEU A 115 -1.48 22.64 -5.16
N ARG A 116 -1.41 21.38 -5.60
CA ARG A 116 -2.56 20.46 -5.59
C ARG A 116 -2.25 19.10 -4.96
N ALA A 117 -3.28 18.49 -4.38
CA ALA A 117 -3.25 17.11 -3.87
C ALA A 117 -4.62 16.44 -4.05
N GLN A 118 -4.61 15.14 -4.36
CA GLN A 118 -5.78 14.28 -4.32
C GLN A 118 -5.41 12.94 -3.68
N GLY A 119 -6.19 12.52 -2.68
CA GLY A 119 -6.08 11.20 -2.08
C GLY A 119 -6.95 10.17 -2.81
N GLU A 120 -6.45 8.97 -2.95
CA GLU A 120 -7.16 7.76 -3.37
C GLU A 120 -6.97 6.69 -2.29
N LEU A 121 -8.04 5.99 -1.93
CA LEU A 121 -8.02 4.90 -0.95
C LEU A 121 -8.36 3.59 -1.64
N TYR A 122 -7.49 2.59 -1.49
CA TYR A 122 -7.64 1.26 -2.06
C TYR A 122 -7.82 0.23 -0.96
N ARG A 123 -8.76 -0.70 -1.16
CA ARG A 123 -9.01 -1.83 -0.27
C ARG A 123 -8.81 -3.15 -1.01
N TYR A 124 -8.19 -4.12 -0.36
CA TYR A 124 -8.12 -5.48 -0.88
C TYR A 124 -9.50 -6.14 -0.82
N LEU A 125 -9.98 -6.64 -1.95
CA LEU A 125 -11.20 -7.44 -2.06
C LEU A 125 -10.81 -8.83 -2.55
N ASP A 126 -11.24 -9.87 -1.82
CA ASP A 126 -10.95 -11.25 -2.20
C ASP A 126 -11.50 -11.55 -3.61
N GLY A 127 -10.70 -12.21 -4.43
CA GLY A 127 -10.98 -12.47 -5.85
C GLY A 127 -10.77 -11.28 -6.81
N TYR A 128 -10.63 -10.05 -6.32
CA TYR A 128 -10.47 -8.84 -7.17
C TYR A 128 -9.14 -8.09 -6.96
N GLY A 129 -8.47 -8.30 -5.82
CA GLY A 129 -7.25 -7.57 -5.47
C GLY A 129 -7.55 -6.17 -4.92
N PHE A 130 -6.59 -5.26 -5.00
CA PHE A 130 -6.77 -3.89 -4.52
C PHE A 130 -7.67 -3.09 -5.46
N THR A 131 -8.79 -2.63 -4.91
CA THR A 131 -9.81 -1.88 -5.63
C THR A 131 -9.93 -0.48 -5.04
N LEU A 132 -10.09 0.53 -5.90
CA LEU A 132 -10.35 1.90 -5.47
C LEU A 132 -11.71 1.98 -4.79
N VAL A 133 -11.72 2.32 -3.49
CA VAL A 133 -12.94 2.40 -2.66
C VAL A 133 -13.29 3.82 -2.26
N GLY A 134 -12.35 4.75 -2.33
CA GLY A 134 -12.57 6.16 -2.00
C GLY A 134 -11.68 7.08 -2.83
N ILE A 135 -12.23 8.25 -3.21
CA ILE A 135 -11.50 9.31 -3.90
C ILE A 135 -11.78 10.61 -3.14
N GLY A 136 -10.72 11.30 -2.75
CA GLY A 136 -10.80 12.63 -2.14
C GLY A 136 -11.07 13.72 -3.18
N SER A 137 -11.55 14.88 -2.72
CA SER A 137 -11.61 16.08 -3.55
C SER A 137 -10.21 16.44 -4.06
N LEU A 138 -10.15 17.02 -5.27
CA LEU A 138 -8.92 17.70 -5.68
C LEU A 138 -8.80 19.00 -4.86
N ASP A 139 -7.94 18.98 -3.86
CA ASP A 139 -7.65 20.15 -3.04
C ASP A 139 -6.50 20.93 -3.63
N TYR A 140 -6.59 22.26 -3.58
CA TYR A 140 -5.61 23.16 -4.14
C TYR A 140 -5.45 24.43 -3.32
N GLN A 141 -4.27 25.05 -3.40
CA GLN A 141 -3.99 26.38 -2.89
C GLN A 141 -3.16 27.16 -3.90
N PHE A 142 -3.43 28.46 -4.00
CA PHE A 142 -2.66 29.36 -4.84
C PHE A 142 -1.67 30.18 -4.00
N ASN A 143 -0.49 30.44 -4.56
CA ASN A 143 0.56 31.26 -3.93
C ASN A 143 0.86 30.81 -2.48
N SER A 144 1.01 29.50 -2.27
CA SER A 144 1.15 28.89 -0.95
C SER A 144 2.34 27.94 -0.89
N THR A 145 2.92 27.76 0.30
CA THR A 145 3.87 26.70 0.63
C THR A 145 3.16 25.38 1.02
N GLY A 146 1.84 25.40 1.15
CA GLY A 146 1.05 24.30 1.71
C GLY A 146 1.14 24.23 3.26
N PRO A 147 0.77 23.08 3.86
CA PRO A 147 0.36 21.86 3.19
C PRO A 147 -1.03 21.98 2.55
N VAL A 148 -1.16 21.41 1.36
CA VAL A 148 -2.45 21.04 0.75
C VAL A 148 -2.67 19.57 1.05
N SER A 149 -3.83 19.22 1.60
CA SER A 149 -4.16 17.83 1.91
C SER A 149 -5.55 17.48 1.41
N SER A 150 -5.66 16.28 0.84
CA SER A 150 -6.91 15.69 0.38
C SER A 150 -7.08 14.32 1.03
N ALA A 151 -8.26 14.06 1.59
CA ALA A 151 -8.59 12.82 2.27
C ALA A 151 -9.59 12.00 1.44
N ALA A 152 -9.31 10.72 1.27
CA ALA A 152 -10.24 9.72 0.74
C ALA A 152 -10.76 8.87 1.88
N PHE A 153 -12.03 8.47 1.80
CA PHE A 153 -12.73 7.71 2.83
C PHE A 153 -13.33 6.42 2.28
N ASP A 154 -13.39 5.39 3.11
CA ASP A 154 -14.19 4.18 2.91
C ASP A 154 -14.92 3.85 4.22
N LEU A 155 -15.97 3.03 4.13
CA LEU A 155 -16.65 2.49 5.30
C LEU A 155 -15.69 1.58 6.08
N CYS A 156 -15.66 1.76 7.39
CA CYS A 156 -14.87 0.91 8.25
C CYS A 156 -15.65 -0.32 8.70
N TRP A 157 -14.98 -1.47 8.72
CA TRP A 157 -15.56 -2.76 9.06
C TRP A 157 -14.98 -3.28 10.38
N SER A 158 -15.79 -4.07 11.10
CA SER A 158 -15.38 -4.71 12.36
C SER A 158 -14.40 -5.86 12.16
N THR A 159 -14.28 -6.36 10.93
CA THR A 159 -13.28 -7.36 10.55
C THR A 159 -12.06 -6.67 9.95
N PRO A 160 -10.86 -7.26 10.12
CA PRO A 160 -9.65 -6.75 9.49
C PRO A 160 -9.79 -6.59 7.97
N GLN A 161 -9.49 -5.40 7.48
CA GLN A 161 -9.43 -5.08 6.06
C GLN A 161 -8.04 -4.52 5.73
N TYR A 162 -7.59 -4.70 4.49
CA TYR A 162 -6.25 -4.29 4.06
C TYR A 162 -6.35 -3.12 3.10
N TYR A 163 -5.62 -2.06 3.40
CA TYR A 163 -5.71 -0.80 2.67
C TYR A 163 -4.33 -0.26 2.29
N TYR A 164 -4.29 0.53 1.22
CA TYR A 164 -3.23 1.51 1.01
C TYR A 164 -3.82 2.84 0.52
N THR A 165 -3.09 3.93 0.75
CA THR A 165 -3.40 5.25 0.20
C THR A 165 -2.50 5.51 -0.98
N ARG A 166 -3.05 6.04 -2.07
CA ARG A 166 -2.30 6.63 -3.17
C ARG A 166 -2.57 8.13 -3.23
N GLY A 167 -1.52 8.92 -3.36
CA GLY A 167 -1.60 10.36 -3.52
C GLY A 167 -1.28 10.75 -4.94
N ILE A 168 -2.06 11.67 -5.50
CA ILE A 168 -1.79 12.33 -6.79
C ILE A 168 -1.48 13.79 -6.48
N HIS A 169 -0.35 14.27 -6.98
CA HIS A 169 0.20 15.59 -6.64
C HIS A 169 0.54 16.35 -7.91
N SER A 170 0.29 17.65 -7.92
CA SER A 170 0.79 18.53 -8.97
C SER A 170 1.14 19.91 -8.43
N VAL A 171 2.15 20.52 -9.05
CA VAL A 171 2.73 21.82 -8.69
C VAL A 171 2.97 22.61 -9.96
N VAL A 172 2.64 23.91 -9.95
CA VAL A 172 3.10 24.89 -10.93
C VAL A 172 4.12 25.79 -10.26
N PHE A 173 5.35 25.83 -10.76
CA PHE A 173 6.43 26.63 -10.21
C PHE A 173 6.34 28.10 -10.69
N PRO A 174 7.01 29.05 -10.00
CA PRO A 174 7.08 30.44 -10.43
C PRO A 174 7.66 30.59 -11.86
N PRO A 175 7.44 31.72 -12.53
CA PRO A 175 8.05 32.00 -13.82
C PRO A 175 9.57 31.80 -13.80
N ASN A 176 10.13 31.29 -14.91
CA ASN A 176 11.56 30.98 -15.11
C ASN A 176 12.09 29.72 -14.39
N PHE A 177 11.25 29.00 -13.65
CA PHE A 177 11.60 27.66 -13.16
C PHE A 177 11.39 26.58 -14.24
N THR A 178 12.26 25.58 -14.25
CA THR A 178 12.20 24.39 -15.10
C THR A 178 12.16 23.12 -14.25
N PRO A 179 11.20 22.20 -14.48
CA PRO A 179 10.04 22.39 -15.35
C PRO A 179 9.08 23.46 -14.79
N GLN A 180 8.23 24.05 -15.64
CA GLN A 180 7.22 25.02 -15.19
C GLN A 180 6.11 24.34 -14.35
N SER A 181 5.88 23.05 -14.56
CA SER A 181 4.97 22.24 -13.76
C SER A 181 5.53 20.83 -13.57
N ALA A 182 5.26 20.23 -12.42
CA ALA A 182 5.58 18.84 -12.16
C ALA A 182 4.39 18.12 -11.51
N SER A 183 4.25 16.83 -11.82
CA SER A 183 3.25 15.96 -11.21
C SER A 183 3.91 14.68 -10.73
N GLY A 184 3.37 14.11 -9.66
CA GLY A 184 3.95 12.94 -9.01
C GLY A 184 2.88 12.15 -8.29
N THR A 185 3.22 10.91 -7.93
CA THR A 185 2.36 10.10 -7.08
C THR A 185 3.11 9.64 -5.84
N THR A 186 2.37 9.49 -4.75
CA THR A 186 2.83 8.77 -3.56
C THR A 186 1.99 7.52 -3.31
N GLN A 187 2.54 6.55 -2.60
CA GLN A 187 1.80 5.38 -2.16
C GLN A 187 2.28 4.95 -0.77
N SER A 188 1.35 4.76 0.16
CA SER A 188 1.65 4.15 1.46
C SER A 188 1.88 2.65 1.30
N PRO A 189 2.62 2.01 2.21
CA PRO A 189 2.55 0.56 2.38
C PRO A 189 1.10 0.09 2.59
N VAL A 190 0.85 -1.17 2.24
CA VAL A 190 -0.38 -1.87 2.60
C VAL A 190 -0.38 -2.12 4.11
N ILE A 191 -1.48 -1.77 4.78
CA ILE A 191 -1.66 -2.04 6.20
C ILE A 191 -3.04 -2.60 6.49
N GLN A 192 -3.13 -3.33 7.59
CA GLN A 192 -4.38 -3.82 8.13
C GLN A 192 -5.04 -2.72 8.98
N VAL A 193 -6.32 -2.46 8.74
CA VAL A 193 -7.15 -1.55 9.55
C VAL A 193 -8.35 -2.33 10.07
N THR A 194 -8.72 -2.07 11.32
CA THR A 194 -9.90 -2.64 11.97
C THR A 194 -10.57 -1.55 12.79
N CYS A 195 -11.89 -1.46 12.71
CA CYS A 195 -12.70 -0.62 13.59
C CYS A 195 -13.50 -1.47 14.57
#